data_AF-A0A962TR86-F1
#
_entry.id   AF-A0A962TR86-F1
#
_cell.length_a   1.000
_cell.length_b   1.000
_cell.length_c   1.000
_cell.angle_alpha   90.00
_cell.angle_beta   90.00
_cell.angle_gamma   90.00
#
_symmetry.space_group_name_H-M   'P 1'
#
loop_
_entity.id
_entity.type
_entity.pdbx_description
1 polymer ?
#
loop_
_entity_poly.entity_id
_entity_poly.type
_entity_poly.pdbx_seq_one_letter_code
_entity_poly.pdbx_strand_id
1 'polypeptide(L)'
;MPRRPIDRFLIATVLWLAPAFTVWYLLASVLLMPIAGWVQVVLTQGFGYAIVAVEQQGTMVDIVTRFVMAAPTTGAAPPNAQGQLVFSINALKYAYGLPLLVALTLAAPTAIGEKLYRVVMGSLLLLPVPVWGITCEALKVLVFQMGPGVAGQMGTT
;
A
#
# COMPACT_ATOMS: atom_id res chain seq x y z
N MET A 1 -3.42 26.34 31.06
CA MET A 1 -3.92 26.77 29.74
C MET A 1 -2.73 27.02 28.84
N PRO A 2 -2.60 26.36 27.68
CA PRO A 2 -1.46 26.58 26.78
C PRO A 2 -1.45 28.04 26.32
N ARG A 3 -0.33 28.73 26.52
CA ARG A 3 -0.19 30.17 26.27
C ARG A 3 0.16 30.51 24.81
N ARG A 4 0.59 29.52 24.01
CA ARG A 4 0.97 29.72 22.60
C ARG A 4 -0.01 29.00 21.66
N PRO A 5 -0.41 29.65 20.54
CA PRO A 5 -1.34 29.06 19.58
C PRO A 5 -0.82 27.77 18.94
N ILE A 6 0.51 27.63 18.81
CA ILE A 6 1.15 26.45 18.25
C ILE A 6 1.07 25.23 19.20
N ASP A 7 1.24 25.45 20.51
CA ASP A 7 1.11 24.39 21.51
C ASP A 7 -0.32 23.83 21.53
N ARG A 8 -1.32 24.72 21.38
CA ARG A 8 -2.73 24.32 21.28
C ARG A 8 -2.98 23.47 20.04
N PHE A 9 -2.44 23.85 18.89
CA PHE A 9 -2.56 23.07 17.65
C PHE A 9 -1.88 21.71 17.76
N LEU A 10 -0.67 21.66 18.31
CA LEU A 10 0.07 20.41 18.50
C LEU A 10 -0.67 19.45 19.44
N ILE A 11 -1.14 19.93 20.59
CA ILE A 11 -1.94 19.13 21.53
C ILE A 11 -3.22 18.63 20.86
N ALA A 12 -3.94 19.51 20.15
CA ALA A 12 -5.14 19.12 19.42
C ALA A 12 -4.85 18.07 18.34
N THR A 13 -3.73 18.18 17.62
CA THR A 13 -3.30 17.19 16.62
C THR A 13 -3.03 15.85 17.25
N VAL A 14 -2.29 15.80 18.37
CA VAL A 14 -2.00 14.56 19.09
C VAL A 14 -3.29 13.91 19.60
N LEU A 15 -4.23 14.70 20.12
CA LEU A 15 -5.55 14.21 20.53
C LEU A 15 -6.37 13.65 19.36
N TRP A 16 -6.31 14.28 18.19
CA TRP A 16 -6.98 13.81 16.98
C TRP A 16 -6.30 12.63 16.30
N LEU A 17 -5.03 12.34 16.62
CA LEU A 17 -4.26 11.29 16.01
C LEU A 17 -4.84 9.91 16.32
N ALA A 18 -5.14 9.62 17.59
CA ALA A 18 -5.74 8.35 18.00
C ALA A 18 -7.07 8.02 17.30
N PRO A 19 -8.10 8.91 17.28
CA PRO A 19 -9.33 8.63 16.56
C PRO A 19 -9.12 8.59 15.04
N ALA A 20 -8.26 9.44 14.47
CA ALA A 20 -7.98 9.43 13.04
C ALA A 20 -7.37 8.10 12.58
N PHE A 21 -6.39 7.57 13.33
CA PHE A 21 -5.81 6.25 13.05
C PHE A 21 -6.83 5.12 13.21
N THR A 22 -7.71 5.21 14.21
CA THR A 22 -8.76 4.20 14.43
C THR A 22 -9.73 4.15 13.26
N VAL A 23 -10.28 5.30 12.86
CA VAL A 23 -11.21 5.42 11.73
C VAL A 23 -10.54 4.99 10.43
N TRP A 24 -9.28 5.41 10.20
CA TRP A 24 -8.52 5.02 9.03
C TRP A 24 -8.28 3.51 8.98
N TYR A 25 -7.91 2.88 10.10
CA TYR A 25 -7.67 1.43 10.13
C TYR A 25 -8.93 0.63 9.79
N LEU A 26 -10.10 1.06 10.30
CA LEU A 26 -11.39 0.45 9.97
C LEU A 26 -11.76 0.64 8.50
N LEU A 27 -11.48 1.81 7.94
CA LEU A 27 -11.75 2.13 6.54
C LEU A 27 -10.62 1.75 5.58
N ALA A 28 -9.54 1.13 6.08
CA ALA A 28 -8.31 0.95 5.32
C ALA A 28 -8.54 0.16 4.04
N SER A 29 -9.29 -0.94 4.10
CA SER A 29 -9.59 -1.77 2.93
C SER A 29 -10.25 -0.97 1.80
N VAL A 30 -11.19 -0.07 2.13
CA VAL A 30 -11.89 0.77 1.16
C VAL A 30 -10.99 1.87 0.62
N LEU A 31 -10.23 2.54 1.50
CA LEU A 31 -9.30 3.60 1.12
C LEU A 31 -8.12 3.10 0.26
N LEU A 32 -7.73 1.84 0.44
CA LEU A 32 -6.65 1.20 -0.32
C LEU A 32 -7.10 0.70 -1.70
N MET A 33 -8.40 0.53 -1.94
CA MET A 33 -8.93 0.07 -3.23
C MET A 33 -8.45 0.88 -4.45
N PRO A 34 -8.52 2.24 -4.45
CA PRO A 34 -7.98 3.01 -5.57
C PRO A 34 -6.45 2.84 -5.70
N ILE A 35 -5.73 2.72 -4.58
CA ILE A 35 -4.28 2.53 -4.59
C ILE A 35 -3.94 1.18 -5.23
N ALA A 36 -4.62 0.10 -4.85
CA ALA A 36 -4.43 -1.23 -5.43
C ALA A 36 -4.73 -1.23 -6.93
N GLY A 37 -5.81 -0.58 -7.37
CA GLY A 37 -6.14 -0.44 -8.79
C GLY A 37 -5.03 0.28 -9.58
N TRP A 38 -4.48 1.37 -9.05
CA TRP A 38 -3.37 2.07 -9.69
C TRP A 38 -2.07 1.25 -9.70
N VAL A 39 -1.76 0.55 -8.61
CA VAL A 39 -0.61 -0.38 -8.56
C VAL A 39 -0.75 -1.46 -9.61
N GLN A 40 -1.94 -2.05 -9.76
CA GLN A 40 -2.23 -3.03 -10.80
C GLN A 40 -1.93 -2.47 -12.19
N VAL A 41 -2.45 -1.27 -12.51
CA VAL A 41 -2.21 -0.63 -13.80
C VAL A 41 -0.72 -0.41 -14.04
N VAL A 42 0.00 0.17 -13.08
CA VAL A 42 1.44 0.46 -13.21
C VAL A 42 2.25 -0.83 -13.41
N LEU A 43 1.99 -1.86 -12.60
CA LEU A 43 2.74 -3.12 -12.68
C LEU A 43 2.40 -3.94 -13.92
N THR A 44 1.13 -4.01 -14.32
CA THR A 44 0.73 -4.81 -15.50
C THR A 44 1.10 -4.12 -16.82
N GLN A 45 1.04 -2.79 -16.88
CA GLN A 45 1.45 -2.04 -18.07
C GLN A 45 2.97 -1.90 -18.17
N GLY A 46 3.67 -1.68 -17.05
CA GLY A 46 5.13 -1.52 -17.03
C GLY A 46 5.90 -2.84 -17.06
N PHE A 47 5.38 -3.88 -16.40
CA PHE A 47 6.08 -5.15 -16.15
C PHE A 47 5.19 -6.36 -16.47
N GLY A 48 4.31 -6.24 -17.47
CA GLY A 48 3.37 -7.30 -17.87
C GLY A 48 4.02 -8.63 -18.27
N TYR A 49 5.33 -8.63 -18.55
CA TYR A 49 6.12 -9.86 -18.80
C TYR A 49 6.39 -10.67 -17.51
N ALA A 50 6.42 -10.01 -16.35
CA ALA A 50 6.69 -10.62 -15.05
C ALA A 50 5.43 -10.72 -14.17
N ILE A 51 4.45 -9.83 -14.37
CA ILE A 51 3.28 -9.70 -13.48
C ILE A 51 1.99 -9.95 -14.28
N VAL A 52 1.13 -10.81 -13.74
CA VAL A 52 -0.19 -11.12 -14.33
C VAL A 52 -1.26 -10.20 -13.77
N ALA A 53 -1.33 -10.15 -12.44
CA ALA A 53 -2.42 -9.51 -11.73
C ALA A 53 -1.94 -9.00 -10.37
N VAL A 54 -2.74 -8.11 -9.82
CA VAL A 54 -2.59 -7.60 -8.47
C VAL A 54 -3.96 -7.73 -7.82
N GLU A 55 -4.05 -8.47 -6.73
CA GLU A 55 -5.28 -8.67 -5.99
C GLU A 55 -5.18 -8.00 -4.62
N GLN A 56 -6.28 -7.47 -4.12
CA GLN A 56 -6.32 -6.86 -2.79
C GLN A 56 -7.10 -7.77 -1.84
N GLN A 57 -6.44 -8.22 -0.77
CA GLN A 57 -7.05 -8.96 0.33
C GLN A 57 -7.03 -8.10 1.60
N GLY A 58 -8.09 -7.32 1.80
CA GLY A 58 -8.21 -6.38 2.91
C GLY A 58 -7.14 -5.28 2.84
N THR A 59 -6.11 -5.38 3.69
CA THR A 59 -4.98 -4.43 3.74
C THR A 59 -3.73 -4.95 3.04
N MET A 60 -3.76 -6.21 2.59
CA MET A 60 -2.69 -6.84 1.82
C MET A 60 -2.97 -6.69 0.32
N VAL A 61 -1.89 -6.55 -0.43
CA VAL A 61 -1.87 -6.50 -1.90
C VAL A 61 -1.02 -7.66 -2.37
N ASP A 62 -1.68 -8.64 -2.98
CA ASP A 62 -1.08 -9.86 -3.49
C ASP A 62 -0.65 -9.65 -4.94
N ILE A 63 0.65 -9.76 -5.19
CA ILE A 63 1.25 -9.62 -6.51
C ILE A 63 1.37 -11.00 -7.14
N VAL A 64 0.60 -11.23 -8.19
CA VAL A 64 0.55 -12.51 -8.91
C VAL A 64 1.52 -12.45 -10.10
N THR A 65 2.61 -13.20 -10.01
CA THR A 65 3.70 -13.17 -11.02
C THR A 65 3.52 -14.23 -12.10
N ARG A 66 4.13 -14.09 -13.28
CA ARG A 66 4.10 -15.12 -14.34
C ARG A 66 5.06 -16.29 -14.08
N PHE A 67 5.92 -16.18 -13.08
CA PHE A 67 6.94 -17.17 -12.80
C PHE A 67 6.33 -18.41 -12.14
N VAL A 68 6.71 -19.55 -12.69
CA VAL A 68 6.32 -20.87 -12.17
C VAL A 68 7.46 -21.43 -11.33
N MET A 69 7.13 -21.91 -10.14
CA MET A 69 8.04 -22.69 -9.30
C MET A 69 7.53 -24.11 -9.12
N ALA A 70 8.45 -25.06 -9.03
CA ALA A 70 8.12 -26.42 -8.64
C ALA A 70 7.51 -26.38 -7.22
N ALA A 71 6.36 -27.03 -7.04
CA ALA A 71 5.69 -27.08 -5.75
C ALA A 71 6.64 -27.61 -4.65
N PRO A 72 6.60 -27.04 -3.42
CA PRO A 72 7.33 -27.58 -2.30
C PRO A 72 6.99 -29.07 -2.13
N THR A 73 8.01 -29.92 -1.95
CA THR A 73 7.87 -31.38 -1.80
C THR A 73 7.14 -31.81 -0.50
N THR A 74 6.59 -30.87 0.27
CA THR A 74 6.07 -31.07 1.63
C THR A 74 4.55 -31.09 1.75
N GLY A 75 3.79 -31.23 0.65
CA GLY A 75 2.35 -31.47 0.78
C GLY A 75 1.67 -31.80 -0.53
N ALA A 76 1.09 -33.01 -0.60
CA ALA A 76 0.01 -33.51 -1.48
C ALA A 76 -0.12 -32.97 -2.93
N ALA A 77 0.92 -32.36 -3.48
CA ALA A 77 0.93 -31.78 -4.81
C ALA A 77 1.33 -32.89 -5.80
N PRO A 78 0.62 -33.02 -6.93
CA PRO A 78 0.99 -33.97 -7.98
C PRO A 78 2.47 -33.82 -8.37
N PRO A 79 3.17 -34.91 -8.73
CA PRO A 79 4.48 -34.80 -9.34
C PRO A 79 4.32 -33.93 -10.60
N ASN A 80 5.06 -32.81 -10.67
CA ASN A 80 4.98 -31.76 -11.71
C ASN A 80 3.97 -30.62 -11.49
N ALA A 81 3.42 -30.43 -10.28
CA ALA A 81 2.65 -29.22 -9.99
C ALA A 81 3.53 -27.96 -10.09
N GLN A 82 3.22 -27.11 -11.05
CA GLN A 82 3.80 -25.78 -11.20
C GLN A 82 2.89 -24.77 -10.49
N GLY A 83 3.39 -24.15 -9.42
CA GLY A 83 2.69 -23.10 -8.70
C GLY A 83 3.10 -21.73 -9.22
N GLN A 84 2.12 -20.84 -9.41
CA GLN A 84 2.37 -19.45 -9.71
C GLN A 84 2.91 -18.76 -8.45
N LEU A 85 4.01 -18.01 -8.56
CA LEU A 85 4.49 -17.28 -7.39
C LEU A 85 3.61 -16.06 -7.11
N VAL A 86 3.09 -16.02 -5.89
CA VAL A 86 2.35 -14.90 -5.33
C VAL A 86 3.05 -14.44 -4.06
N PHE A 87 3.21 -13.12 -3.89
CA PHE A 87 3.71 -12.54 -2.65
C PHE A 87 2.83 -11.37 -2.21
N SER A 88 2.69 -11.21 -0.90
CA SER A 88 1.80 -10.23 -0.29
C SER A 88 2.56 -9.03 0.24
N ILE A 89 2.12 -7.83 -0.11
CA ILE A 89 2.61 -6.55 0.41
C ILE A 89 1.55 -5.93 1.32
N ASN A 90 1.95 -5.51 2.52
CA ASN A 90 1.07 -4.75 3.39
C ASN A 90 0.99 -3.28 2.96
N ALA A 91 -0.07 -2.92 2.23
CA ALA A 91 -0.27 -1.56 1.70
C ALA A 91 -0.54 -0.52 2.80
N LEU A 92 -0.96 -0.95 3.99
CA LEU A 92 -1.21 -0.08 5.14
C LEU A 92 0.06 0.68 5.56
N LYS A 93 1.24 0.07 5.36
CA LYS A 93 2.55 0.69 5.63
C LYS A 93 2.83 1.92 4.76
N TYR A 94 2.17 2.07 3.62
CA TYR A 94 2.38 3.18 2.69
C TYR A 94 1.30 4.25 2.79
N ALA A 95 0.15 3.94 3.40
CA ALA A 95 -1.02 4.81 3.46
C ALA A 95 -1.20 5.55 4.80
N TYR A 96 -0.23 5.48 5.74
CA TYR A 96 -0.30 6.17 7.04
C TYR A 96 -0.28 7.71 6.95
N GLY A 97 0.03 8.27 5.77
CA GLY A 97 -0.08 9.71 5.52
C GLY A 97 -1.51 10.23 5.61
N LEU A 98 -2.51 9.38 5.30
CA LEU A 98 -3.93 9.75 5.35
C LEU A 98 -4.43 10.09 6.76
N PRO A 99 -4.29 9.22 7.80
CA PRO A 99 -4.75 9.56 9.15
C PRO A 99 -3.98 10.75 9.72
N LEU A 100 -2.70 10.91 9.37
CA LEU A 100 -1.91 12.07 9.77
C LEU A 100 -2.44 13.37 9.16
N LEU A 101 -2.78 13.36 7.88
CA LEU A 101 -3.38 14.50 7.19
C LEU A 101 -4.75 14.87 7.79
N VAL A 102 -5.57 13.86 8.09
CA VAL A 102 -6.87 14.07 8.75
C VAL A 102 -6.69 14.68 10.13
N ALA A 103 -5.78 14.15 10.95
CA ALA A 103 -5.53 14.68 12.29
C ALA A 103 -5.08 16.14 12.28
N LEU A 104 -4.13 16.49 11.38
CA LEU A 104 -3.66 17.87 11.21
C LEU A 104 -4.78 18.80 10.73
N THR A 105 -5.58 18.35 9.77
CA THR A 105 -6.66 19.17 9.19
C THR A 105 -7.79 19.40 10.19
N LEU A 106 -8.12 18.40 11.01
CA LEU A 106 -9.13 18.53 12.07
C LEU A 106 -8.66 19.45 13.20
N ALA A 107 -7.38 19.40 13.55
CA ALA A 107 -6.77 20.27 14.56
C ALA A 107 -6.64 21.73 14.08
N ALA A 108 -6.64 21.98 12.77
CA ALA A 108 -6.52 23.32 12.22
C ALA A 108 -7.75 24.21 12.57
N PRO A 109 -7.56 25.50 12.88
CA PRO A 109 -8.64 26.43 13.19
C PRO A 109 -9.31 26.98 11.92
N THR A 110 -9.82 26.11 11.06
CA THR A 110 -10.50 26.47 9.80
C THR A 110 -11.96 26.01 9.79
N ALA A 111 -12.75 26.56 8.86
CA ALA A 111 -14.15 26.16 8.69
C ALA A 111 -14.27 24.70 8.22
N ILE A 112 -15.38 24.03 8.56
CA ILE A 112 -15.58 22.60 8.27
C ILE A 112 -15.54 22.28 6.77
N GLY A 113 -16.09 23.15 5.92
CA GLY A 113 -16.05 22.97 4.46
C GLY A 113 -14.63 23.02 3.91
N GLU A 114 -13.80 23.93 4.43
CA GLU A 114 -12.39 24.03 4.04
C GLU A 114 -11.58 22.83 4.54
N LYS A 115 -11.90 22.30 5.73
CA LYS A 115 -11.31 21.06 6.24
C LYS A 115 -11.60 19.88 5.30
N LEU A 116 -12.85 19.71 4.89
CA LEU A 116 -13.23 18.61 4.00
C LEU A 116 -12.53 18.73 2.65
N TYR A 117 -12.50 19.93 2.07
CA TYR A 117 -11.78 20.19 0.81
C TYR A 117 -10.29 19.84 0.92
N ARG A 118 -9.62 20.25 2.01
CA ARG A 118 -8.20 19.94 2.27
C ARG A 118 -7.96 18.45 2.47
N VAL A 119 -8.87 17.74 3.16
CA VAL A 119 -8.78 16.28 3.32
C VAL A 119 -8.89 15.58 1.97
N VAL A 120 -9.88 15.93 1.16
CA VAL A 120 -10.09 15.32 -0.16
C VAL A 120 -8.92 15.62 -1.09
N MET A 121 -8.55 16.89 -1.24
CA MET A 121 -7.46 17.29 -2.12
C MET A 121 -6.11 16.75 -1.66
N GLY A 122 -5.86 16.77 -0.35
CA GLY A 122 -4.68 16.18 0.26
C GLY A 122 -4.59 14.67 0.06
N SER A 123 -5.72 13.96 0.16
CA SER A 123 -5.77 12.52 -0.11
C SER A 123 -5.47 12.20 -1.58
N LEU A 124 -6.02 13.00 -2.51
CA LEU A 124 -5.72 12.87 -3.95
C LEU A 124 -4.25 13.14 -4.27
N LEU A 125 -3.66 14.18 -3.67
CA LEU A 125 -2.24 14.50 -3.81
C LEU A 125 -1.33 13.43 -3.19
N LEU A 126 -1.78 12.77 -2.13
CA LEU A 126 -1.04 11.69 -1.49
C LEU A 126 -1.09 10.38 -2.29
N LEU A 127 -2.14 10.14 -3.09
CA LEU A 127 -2.35 8.90 -3.85
C LEU A 127 -1.11 8.38 -4.63
N PRO A 128 -0.34 9.19 -5.37
CA PRO A 128 0.83 8.68 -6.09
C PRO A 128 1.93 8.13 -5.16
N VAL A 129 2.02 8.58 -3.91
CA VAL A 129 3.08 8.17 -2.97
C VAL A 129 2.99 6.68 -2.59
N PRO A 130 1.86 6.14 -2.10
CA PRO A 130 1.74 4.72 -1.83
C PRO A 130 1.75 3.87 -3.10
N VAL A 131 1.23 4.36 -4.23
CA VAL A 131 1.30 3.64 -5.50
C VAL A 131 2.77 3.42 -5.89
N TRP A 132 3.58 4.48 -5.85
CA TRP A 132 5.01 4.39 -6.09
C TRP A 132 5.70 3.45 -5.10
N GLY A 133 5.45 3.62 -3.80
CA GLY A 133 6.08 2.82 -2.74
C GLY A 133 5.81 1.32 -2.88
N ILE A 134 4.56 0.93 -3.09
CA ILE A 134 4.16 -0.48 -3.27
C ILE A 134 4.76 -1.04 -4.57
N THR A 135 4.75 -0.27 -5.66
CA THR A 135 5.35 -0.67 -6.94
C THR A 135 6.84 -0.95 -6.77
N CYS A 136 7.58 -0.03 -6.12
CA CYS A 136 9.01 -0.22 -5.86
C CYS A 136 9.29 -1.38 -4.91
N GLU A 137 8.45 -1.62 -3.89
CA GLU A 137 8.58 -2.79 -3.04
C GLU A 137 8.37 -4.09 -3.83
N ALA A 138 7.36 -4.13 -4.70
CA ALA A 138 7.14 -5.28 -5.57
C ALA A 138 8.36 -5.56 -6.46
N LEU A 139 8.92 -4.53 -7.10
CA LEU A 139 10.13 -4.68 -7.91
C LEU A 139 11.35 -5.10 -7.07
N LYS A 140 11.50 -4.56 -5.87
CA LYS A 140 12.58 -4.95 -4.95
C LYS A 140 12.48 -6.43 -4.57
N VAL A 141 11.27 -6.90 -4.24
CA VAL A 141 11.02 -8.31 -3.93
C VAL A 141 11.39 -9.17 -5.13
N LEU A 142 10.90 -8.80 -6.33
CA LEU A 142 11.19 -9.51 -7.57
C LEU A 142 12.69 -9.57 -7.89
N VAL A 143 13.42 -8.46 -7.77
CA VAL A 143 14.83 -8.42 -8.18
C VAL A 143 15.76 -9.05 -7.13
N PHE A 144 15.52 -8.80 -5.84
CA PHE A 144 16.49 -9.12 -4.79
C PHE A 144 16.11 -10.25 -3.85
N GLN A 145 14.84 -10.62 -3.80
CA GLN A 145 14.33 -11.59 -2.82
C GLN A 145 13.82 -12.88 -3.46
N MET A 146 13.83 -12.95 -4.78
CA MET A 146 13.45 -14.15 -5.52
C MET A 146 14.59 -15.17 -5.51
N GLY A 147 14.25 -16.44 -5.28
CA GLY A 147 15.22 -17.53 -5.29
C GLY A 147 15.88 -17.73 -6.67
N PRO A 148 17.03 -18.42 -6.73
CA PRO A 148 17.83 -18.58 -7.95
C PRO A 148 17.05 -19.21 -9.13
N GLY A 149 16.06 -20.06 -8.85
CA GLY A 149 15.19 -20.66 -9.88
C GLY A 149 14.28 -19.66 -10.61
N VAL A 150 13.98 -18.50 -10.01
CA VAL A 150 13.22 -17.42 -10.65
C VAL A 150 14.13 -16.35 -11.25
N ALA A 151 15.31 -16.11 -10.65
CA ALA A 151 16.33 -15.21 -11.22
C ALA A 151 16.74 -15.64 -12.64
N GLY A 152 16.86 -16.94 -12.89
CA GLY A 152 17.12 -17.48 -14.24
C GLY A 152 15.99 -17.23 -15.26
N GLN A 153 14.73 -17.12 -14.80
CA GLN A 153 13.58 -16.81 -15.66
C GLN A 153 13.46 -15.30 -15.94
N MET A 154 13.99 -14.46 -15.06
CA MET A 154 14.03 -12.99 -15.22
C MET A 154 15.19 -12.50 -16.09
N GLY A 155 16.13 -13.38 -16.46
CA GLY A 155 17.28 -13.00 -17.28
C GLY A 155 18.33 -12.14 -16.55
N THR A 156 18.37 -12.19 -15.22
CA THR A 156 19.30 -11.40 -14.38
C THR A 156 20.52 -12.19 -13.92
N THR A 157 20.95 -13.18 -14.69
CA THR A 157 22.16 -14.00 -14.44
C THR A 157 23.36 -13.50 -15.23
#